data_AF-A0A2D8BRU5-F1
#
_entry.id   AF-A0A2D8BRU5-F1
#
_cell.length_a   1.000
_cell.length_b   1.000
_cell.length_c   1.000
_cell.angle_alpha   90.00
_cell.angle_beta   90.00
_cell.angle_gamma   90.00
#
_symmetry.space_group_name_H-M   'P 1'
#
loop_
_entity.id
_entity.type
_entity.pdbx_description
1 polymer ?
#
loop_
_entity_poly.entity_id
_entity_poly.type
_entity_poly.pdbx_seq_one_letter_code
_entity_poly.pdbx_strand_id
1 'polypeptide(L)'
;MIQTSPCLHRLEYNLSASKVLIKELPDRSLPNETQSIYLSSFVMTIHAACEVYIEDLAAYVVKDSVDKFERCGFISNPLWSLVLSQKMPNGPQMHHLSGPRSFKSSVTDAIYAAKTAFTSVTSENHGIKTSNQRAIFGPLGLRIEDFDHTLSQAFNGLGEHRGDHAHQIGIKHTRVKSGWLSEVDKIQNLVLLYDQFVCGEIDRPLR
;
A
#
# COMPACT_ATOMS: atom_id res chain seq x y z
N MET A 1 -17.34 -15.62 0.56
CA MET A 1 -15.93 -15.87 0.88
C MET A 1 -15.31 -14.51 1.07
N ILE A 2 -14.63 -14.25 2.19
CA ILE A 2 -13.98 -12.96 2.39
C ILE A 2 -12.81 -12.89 1.39
N GLN A 3 -12.87 -11.95 0.45
CA GLN A 3 -11.92 -11.85 -0.64
C GLN A 3 -10.68 -11.10 -0.15
N THR A 4 -9.51 -11.72 -0.27
CA THR A 4 -8.22 -11.13 0.05
C THR A 4 -7.35 -11.09 -1.21
N SER A 5 -6.44 -10.12 -1.25
CA SER A 5 -5.49 -9.97 -2.34
C SER A 5 -4.33 -10.98 -2.21
N PRO A 6 -3.69 -11.38 -3.32
CA PRO A 6 -2.44 -12.13 -3.27
C PRO A 6 -1.31 -11.36 -2.56
N CYS A 7 -1.41 -10.03 -2.50
CA CYS A 7 -0.44 -9.14 -1.86
C CYS A 7 -0.43 -9.34 -0.35
N LEU A 8 -1.60 -9.57 0.26
CA LEU A 8 -1.73 -9.86 1.69
C LEU A 8 -0.98 -11.14 2.08
N HIS A 9 -1.16 -12.23 1.34
CA HIS A 9 -0.48 -13.50 1.65
C HIS A 9 1.05 -13.36 1.57
N ARG A 10 1.55 -12.52 0.66
CA ARG A 10 2.98 -12.21 0.56
C ARG A 10 3.48 -11.42 1.76
N LEU A 11 2.71 -10.43 2.22
CA LEU A 11 3.00 -9.70 3.44
C LEU A 11 3.07 -10.66 4.64
N GLU A 12 2.05 -11.49 4.82
CA GLU A 12 2.00 -12.46 5.93
C GLU A 12 3.19 -13.42 5.94
N TYR A 13 3.58 -13.91 4.75
CA TYR A 13 4.78 -14.72 4.57
C TYR A 13 6.04 -13.94 5.00
N ASN A 14 6.22 -12.72 4.50
CA ASN A 14 7.40 -11.90 4.80
C ASN A 14 7.48 -11.53 6.29
N LEU A 15 6.36 -11.21 6.94
CA LEU A 15 6.29 -10.94 8.36
C LEU A 15 6.64 -12.18 9.19
N SER A 16 6.14 -13.35 8.78
CA SER A 16 6.45 -14.63 9.42
C SER A 16 7.92 -15.00 9.27
N ALA A 17 8.48 -14.82 8.08
CA ALA A 17 9.90 -15.03 7.80
C ALA A 17 10.78 -14.07 8.63
N SER A 18 10.37 -12.82 8.78
CA SER A 18 11.08 -11.81 9.57
C SER A 18 11.16 -12.22 11.05
N LYS A 19 10.13 -12.86 11.61
CA LYS A 19 10.11 -13.32 13.02
C LYS A 19 11.27 -14.28 13.34
N VAL A 20 11.87 -14.94 12.34
CA VAL A 20 13.07 -15.80 12.51
C VAL A 20 14.27 -14.98 13.01
N LEU A 21 14.42 -13.72 12.60
CA LEU A 21 15.54 -12.84 13.00
C LEU A 21 15.59 -12.57 14.50
N ILE A 22 14.43 -12.63 15.16
CA ILE A 22 14.27 -12.32 16.58
C ILE A 22 13.92 -13.56 17.42
N LYS A 23 14.05 -14.76 16.86
CA LYS A 23 13.63 -16.00 17.52
C LYS A 23 14.33 -16.20 18.87
N GLU A 24 15.65 -16.04 18.88
CA GLU A 24 16.52 -16.27 20.04
C GLU A 24 16.59 -15.05 20.99
N LEU A 25 15.90 -13.96 20.67
CA LEU A 25 15.84 -12.77 21.52
C LEU A 25 14.89 -13.00 22.72
N PRO A 26 15.29 -12.57 23.93
CA PRO A 26 14.42 -12.63 25.10
C PRO A 26 13.21 -11.69 24.95
N ASP A 27 12.04 -12.15 25.39
CA ASP A 27 10.78 -11.45 25.08
C ASP A 27 10.59 -10.13 25.86
N ARG A 28 11.09 -10.08 27.11
CA ARG A 28 10.81 -8.99 28.08
C ARG A 28 12.04 -8.26 28.60
N SER A 29 13.25 -8.64 28.17
CA SER A 29 14.46 -7.92 28.56
C SER A 29 14.92 -7.01 27.43
N LEU A 30 15.56 -5.91 27.81
CA LEU A 30 16.16 -5.01 26.83
C LEU A 30 17.28 -5.72 26.07
N PRO A 31 17.39 -5.50 24.75
CA PRO A 31 18.43 -6.11 23.95
C PRO A 31 19.80 -5.54 24.34
N ASN A 32 20.80 -6.42 24.42
CA ASN A 32 22.21 -6.02 24.39
C ASN A 32 22.61 -5.49 22.98
N GLU A 33 23.85 -5.06 22.80
CA GLU A 33 24.30 -4.44 21.54
C GLU A 33 24.13 -5.35 20.31
N THR A 34 24.52 -6.63 20.40
CA THR A 34 24.31 -7.59 19.30
C THR A 34 22.83 -7.85 19.06
N GLN A 35 22.06 -7.99 20.13
CA GLN A 35 20.60 -8.19 20.09
C GLN A 35 19.86 -6.99 19.49
N SER A 36 20.40 -5.78 19.69
CA SER A 36 19.92 -4.53 19.11
C SER A 36 20.06 -4.52 17.58
N ILE A 37 21.14 -5.09 17.05
CA ILE A 37 21.35 -5.25 15.60
C ILE A 37 20.30 -6.20 14.99
N TYR A 38 20.03 -7.34 15.64
CA TYR A 38 18.98 -8.26 15.19
C TYR A 38 17.59 -7.62 15.21
N LEU A 39 17.30 -6.85 16.27
CA LEU A 39 16.03 -6.14 16.38
C LEU A 39 15.89 -5.04 15.31
N SER A 40 16.95 -4.29 15.06
CA SER A 40 16.98 -3.26 14.02
C SER A 40 16.79 -3.88 12.64
N SER A 41 17.46 -5.00 12.36
CA SER A 41 17.30 -5.75 11.10
C SER A 41 15.86 -6.24 10.92
N PHE A 42 15.23 -6.71 12.00
CA PHE A 42 13.82 -7.11 12.00
C PHE A 42 12.88 -5.94 11.67
N VAL A 43 13.06 -4.78 12.31
CA VAL A 43 12.26 -3.58 12.04
C VAL A 43 12.42 -3.13 10.58
N MET A 44 13.65 -3.12 10.06
CA MET A 44 13.91 -2.77 8.67
C MET A 44 13.23 -3.74 7.69
N THR A 45 13.24 -5.05 7.99
CA THR A 45 12.62 -6.07 7.14
C THR A 45 11.09 -5.93 7.13
N ILE A 46 10.47 -5.68 8.28
CA ILE A 46 9.02 -5.46 8.37
C ILE A 46 8.60 -4.20 7.63
N HIS A 47 9.36 -3.12 7.79
CA HIS A 47 9.10 -1.88 7.05
C HIS A 47 9.12 -2.13 5.54
N ALA A 48 10.17 -2.77 5.03
CA ALA A 48 10.28 -3.10 3.61
C ALA A 48 9.12 -4.02 3.15
N ALA A 49 8.70 -4.99 3.96
CA ALA A 49 7.57 -5.84 3.64
C ALA A 49 6.24 -5.06 3.54
N CYS A 50 6.01 -4.09 4.45
CA CYS A 50 4.81 -3.24 4.42
C CYS A 50 4.82 -2.27 3.23
N GLU A 51 5.99 -1.74 2.88
CA GLU A 51 6.19 -0.87 1.73
C GLU A 51 5.85 -1.59 0.42
N VAL A 52 6.43 -2.78 0.23
CA VAL A 52 6.12 -3.65 -0.91
C VAL A 52 4.64 -4.00 -0.95
N TYR A 53 4.02 -4.28 0.20
CA TYR A 53 2.58 -4.56 0.25
C TYR A 53 1.74 -3.38 -0.26
N ILE A 54 2.03 -2.16 0.18
CA ILE A 54 1.30 -0.95 -0.23
C ILE A 54 1.40 -0.76 -1.75
N GLU A 55 2.59 -0.92 -2.32
CA GLU A 55 2.86 -0.78 -3.76
C GLU A 55 2.20 -1.90 -4.57
N ASP A 56 2.40 -3.16 -4.16
CA ASP A 56 1.82 -4.33 -4.81
C ASP A 56 0.29 -4.29 -4.78
N LEU A 57 -0.32 -3.87 -3.67
CA LEU A 57 -1.78 -3.74 -3.56
C LEU A 57 -2.32 -2.70 -4.52
N ALA A 58 -1.70 -1.52 -4.58
CA ALA A 58 -2.13 -0.46 -5.48
C ALA A 58 -1.98 -0.87 -6.96
N ALA A 59 -0.88 -1.51 -7.31
CA ALA A 59 -0.68 -2.07 -8.65
C ALA A 59 -1.71 -3.17 -8.97
N TYR A 60 -2.03 -4.03 -8.01
CA TYR A 60 -3.07 -5.05 -8.13
C TYR A 60 -4.45 -4.44 -8.40
N VAL A 61 -4.85 -3.40 -7.66
CA VAL A 61 -6.13 -2.69 -7.84
C VAL A 61 -6.27 -2.14 -9.26
N VAL A 62 -5.23 -1.47 -9.75
CA VAL A 62 -5.24 -0.91 -11.11
C VAL A 62 -5.30 -2.01 -12.15
N LYS A 63 -4.47 -3.05 -12.01
CA LYS A 63 -4.44 -4.17 -12.95
C LYS A 63 -5.79 -4.88 -13.02
N ASP A 64 -6.35 -5.29 -11.88
CA ASP A 64 -7.62 -6.03 -11.85
C ASP A 64 -8.79 -5.18 -12.38
N SER A 65 -8.79 -3.88 -12.06
CA SER A 65 -9.81 -2.96 -12.59
C SER A 65 -9.72 -2.80 -14.11
N VAL A 66 -8.52 -2.67 -14.66
CA VAL A 66 -8.30 -2.57 -16.12
C VAL A 66 -8.67 -3.88 -16.80
N ASP A 67 -8.25 -5.03 -16.25
CA ASP A 67 -8.58 -6.35 -16.79
C ASP A 67 -10.11 -6.58 -16.81
N LYS A 68 -10.83 -6.12 -15.79
CA LYS A 68 -12.31 -6.14 -15.75
C LYS A 68 -12.93 -5.23 -16.82
N PHE A 69 -12.40 -4.01 -16.97
CA PHE A 69 -12.86 -3.11 -18.02
C PHE A 69 -12.64 -3.71 -19.43
N GLU A 70 -11.48 -4.31 -19.70
CA GLU A 70 -11.18 -4.91 -20.99
C GLU A 70 -12.07 -6.12 -21.30
N ARG A 71 -12.32 -6.99 -20.30
CA ARG A 71 -13.11 -8.21 -20.48
C ARG A 71 -14.61 -7.95 -20.64
N CYS A 72 -15.19 -7.08 -19.83
CA CYS A 72 -16.64 -6.91 -19.76
C CYS A 72 -17.13 -5.46 -19.79
N GLY A 73 -16.24 -4.48 -19.96
CA GLY A 73 -16.59 -3.05 -19.96
C GLY A 73 -16.92 -2.51 -18.56
N PHE A 74 -16.61 -3.26 -17.51
CA PHE A 74 -16.90 -2.87 -16.12
C PHE A 74 -15.97 -1.75 -15.66
N ILE A 75 -16.54 -0.65 -15.16
CA ILE A 75 -15.79 0.48 -14.59
C ILE A 75 -15.96 0.43 -13.08
N SER A 76 -14.86 0.11 -12.39
CA SER A 76 -14.78 0.12 -10.93
C SER A 76 -14.57 1.54 -10.39
N ASN A 77 -14.93 1.77 -9.12
CA ASN A 77 -14.65 3.06 -8.45
C ASN A 77 -13.16 3.44 -8.51
N PRO A 78 -12.20 2.52 -8.23
CA PRO A 78 -10.79 2.87 -8.26
C PRO A 78 -10.30 3.27 -9.66
N LEU A 79 -10.80 2.62 -10.71
CA LEU A 79 -10.45 2.96 -12.09
C LEU A 79 -10.96 4.34 -12.48
N TRP A 80 -12.20 4.65 -12.12
CA TRP A 80 -12.79 5.93 -12.40
C TRP A 80 -12.08 7.06 -11.65
N SER A 81 -11.81 6.86 -10.36
CA SER A 81 -11.03 7.80 -9.55
C SER A 81 -9.66 8.03 -10.18
N LEU A 82 -8.99 6.96 -10.65
CA LEU A 82 -7.67 7.08 -11.26
C LEU A 82 -7.70 7.97 -12.51
N VAL A 83 -8.70 7.78 -13.38
CA VAL A 83 -8.89 8.63 -14.58
C VAL A 83 -9.15 10.09 -14.20
N LEU A 84 -9.99 10.34 -13.19
CA LEU A 84 -10.29 11.70 -12.72
C LEU A 84 -9.11 12.39 -12.01
N SER A 85 -8.25 11.60 -11.36
CA SER A 85 -7.09 12.11 -10.62
C SER A 85 -5.98 12.65 -11.52
N GLN A 86 -5.97 12.26 -12.79
CA GLN A 86 -5.01 12.79 -13.74
C GLN A 86 -5.26 14.29 -13.91
N LYS A 87 -4.23 15.09 -13.58
CA LYS A 87 -4.09 16.45 -14.10
C LYS A 87 -3.83 16.33 -15.59
N MET A 88 -4.89 16.01 -16.31
CA MET A 88 -5.04 16.12 -17.73
C MET A 88 -4.36 17.44 -18.16
N PRO A 89 -3.14 17.42 -18.76
CA PRO A 89 -2.38 18.63 -19.09
C PRO A 89 -3.15 19.53 -20.06
N ASN A 90 -3.96 18.86 -20.87
CA ASN A 90 -5.23 19.36 -21.35
C ASN A 90 -6.25 18.48 -20.65
N GLY A 91 -7.30 19.03 -20.01
CA GLY A 91 -8.54 18.31 -19.64
C GLY A 91 -8.89 17.24 -20.69
N PRO A 92 -9.86 16.33 -20.49
CA PRO A 92 -10.50 15.81 -21.68
C PRO A 92 -10.93 17.08 -22.44
N GLN A 93 -10.26 17.40 -23.55
CA GLN A 93 -10.74 18.41 -24.45
C GLN A 93 -11.96 17.73 -25.06
N MET A 94 -13.05 17.72 -24.29
CA MET A 94 -14.39 17.49 -24.76
C MET A 94 -14.77 18.54 -25.82
N HIS A 95 -13.88 19.48 -26.13
CA HIS A 95 -13.92 20.36 -27.30
C HIS A 95 -13.56 19.68 -28.63
N HIS A 96 -13.14 18.40 -28.65
CA HIS A 96 -12.96 17.65 -29.91
C HIS A 96 -13.66 16.27 -29.92
N LEU A 97 -14.84 16.16 -29.30
CA LEU A 97 -15.82 15.11 -29.65
C LEU A 97 -16.58 15.45 -30.95
N SER A 98 -15.95 16.19 -31.86
CA SER A 98 -16.50 16.58 -33.18
C SER A 98 -16.07 15.63 -34.30
N GLY A 99 -15.62 14.42 -33.96
CA GLY A 99 -15.29 13.36 -34.91
C GLY A 99 -16.03 12.06 -34.55
N PRO A 100 -16.21 11.13 -35.51
CA PRO A 100 -16.95 9.88 -35.33
C PRO A 100 -16.14 8.86 -34.51
N ARG A 101 -15.41 9.29 -33.48
CA ARG A 101 -14.74 8.39 -32.54
C ARG A 101 -15.78 7.90 -31.55
N SER A 102 -15.86 6.57 -31.42
CA SER A 102 -16.67 5.91 -30.41
C SER A 102 -16.24 6.40 -29.03
N PHE A 103 -17.20 6.79 -28.19
CA PHE A 103 -16.98 7.11 -26.77
C PHE A 103 -16.07 6.08 -26.07
N LYS A 104 -16.19 4.81 -26.46
CA LYS A 104 -15.37 3.70 -25.97
C LYS A 104 -13.87 3.91 -26.20
N SER A 105 -13.45 4.38 -27.39
CA SER A 105 -12.01 4.60 -27.66
C SER A 105 -11.43 5.72 -26.80
N SER A 106 -12.19 6.79 -26.57
CA SER A 106 -11.73 7.91 -25.75
C SER A 106 -11.58 7.54 -24.27
N VAL A 107 -12.47 6.69 -23.74
CA VAL A 107 -12.37 6.17 -22.38
C VAL A 107 -11.18 5.23 -22.23
N THR A 108 -10.97 4.35 -23.19
CA THR A 108 -9.81 3.43 -23.22
C THR A 108 -8.48 4.20 -23.22
N ASP A 109 -8.35 5.24 -24.06
CA ASP A 109 -7.14 6.06 -24.12
C ASP A 109 -6.86 6.75 -22.77
N ALA A 110 -7.90 7.29 -22.13
CA ALA A 110 -7.79 7.92 -20.81
C ALA A 110 -7.33 6.94 -19.73
N ILE A 111 -7.85 5.70 -19.75
CA ILE A 111 -7.46 4.64 -18.81
C ILE A 111 -5.97 4.27 -18.97
N TYR A 112 -5.49 4.08 -20.20
CA TYR A 112 -4.08 3.72 -20.40
C TYR A 112 -3.13 4.86 -20.06
N ALA A 113 -3.49 6.12 -20.35
CA ALA A 113 -2.73 7.28 -19.92
C ALA A 113 -2.64 7.34 -18.39
N ALA A 114 -3.78 7.13 -17.70
CA ALA A 114 -3.86 7.16 -16.26
C ALA A 114 -3.05 6.02 -15.60
N LYS A 115 -3.12 4.80 -16.15
CA LYS A 115 -2.31 3.65 -15.72
C LYS A 115 -0.81 3.91 -15.86
N THR A 116 -0.40 4.50 -16.99
CA THR A 116 1.02 4.79 -17.26
C THR A 116 1.55 5.82 -16.26
N ALA A 117 0.81 6.90 -16.04
CA ALA A 117 1.18 7.91 -15.05
C ALA A 117 1.22 7.35 -13.62
N PHE A 118 0.28 6.47 -13.28
CA PHE A 118 0.23 5.82 -11.97
C PHE A 118 1.45 4.94 -11.69
N THR A 119 1.89 4.18 -12.70
CA THR A 119 3.03 3.26 -12.58
C THR A 119 4.30 4.01 -12.17
N SER A 120 4.51 5.22 -12.72
CA SER A 120 5.63 6.08 -12.35
C SER A 120 5.57 6.53 -10.88
N VAL A 121 4.37 6.87 -10.38
CA VAL A 121 4.19 7.27 -8.97
C VAL A 121 4.49 6.11 -8.02
N THR A 122 4.07 4.89 -8.36
CA THR A 122 4.35 3.71 -7.52
C THR A 122 5.82 3.31 -7.52
N SER A 123 6.57 3.53 -8.60
CA SER A 123 7.99 3.14 -8.68
C SER A 123 8.95 4.06 -7.91
N GLU A 124 8.52 5.28 -7.58
CA GLU A 124 9.33 6.28 -6.88
C GLU A 124 8.99 6.39 -5.38
N ASN A 125 8.07 5.56 -4.90
CA ASN A 125 7.70 5.58 -3.50
C ASN A 125 8.78 4.91 -2.63
N HIS A 126 9.19 5.62 -1.57
CA HIS A 126 10.23 5.15 -0.65
C HIS A 126 9.77 5.29 0.80
N GLY A 127 8.66 4.62 1.12
CA GLY A 127 8.25 4.39 2.50
C GLY A 127 6.76 4.27 2.70
N ILE A 128 6.37 4.22 3.96
CA ILE A 128 4.99 3.87 4.38
C ILE A 128 4.25 4.99 5.11
N LYS A 129 4.78 6.21 5.18
CA LYS A 129 4.13 7.31 5.91
C LYS A 129 2.83 7.78 5.25
N THR A 130 1.99 8.53 5.95
CA THR A 130 0.71 9.04 5.41
C THR A 130 0.88 9.81 4.09
N SER A 131 1.97 10.58 3.92
CA SER A 131 2.27 11.25 2.63
C SER A 131 2.38 10.26 1.47
N ASN A 132 3.02 9.12 1.72
CA ASN A 132 3.29 8.07 0.76
C ASN A 132 2.01 7.27 0.48
N GLN A 133 1.29 6.92 1.54
CA GLN A 133 -0.03 6.30 1.45
C GLN A 133 -0.99 7.14 0.60
N ARG A 134 -1.02 8.46 0.81
CA ARG A 134 -1.83 9.41 0.02
C ARG A 134 -1.39 9.51 -1.42
N ALA A 135 -0.09 9.49 -1.69
CA ALA A 135 0.43 9.54 -3.06
C ALA A 135 0.01 8.30 -3.86
N ILE A 136 0.01 7.12 -3.22
CA ILE A 136 -0.33 5.84 -3.86
C ILE A 136 -1.84 5.63 -3.94
N PHE A 137 -2.56 5.74 -2.82
CA PHE A 137 -3.99 5.41 -2.78
C PHE A 137 -4.92 6.60 -3.04
N GLY A 138 -4.41 7.83 -2.96
CA GLY A 138 -5.18 9.04 -3.26
C GLY A 138 -5.73 9.05 -4.69
N PRO A 139 -4.92 8.79 -5.73
CA PRO A 139 -5.39 8.67 -7.11
C PRO A 139 -6.49 7.60 -7.28
N LEU A 140 -6.41 6.51 -6.53
CA LEU A 140 -7.38 5.41 -6.56
C LEU A 140 -8.67 5.71 -5.77
N GLY A 141 -8.72 6.81 -5.00
CA GLY A 141 -9.87 7.11 -4.14
C GLY A 141 -9.99 6.17 -2.95
N LEU A 142 -8.91 5.46 -2.59
CA LEU A 142 -8.88 4.44 -1.55
C LEU A 142 -7.99 4.88 -0.38
N ARG A 143 -8.10 6.12 0.08
CA ARG A 143 -7.18 6.65 1.11
C ARG A 143 -7.28 5.84 2.40
N ILE A 144 -6.13 5.34 2.88
CA ILE A 144 -6.05 4.51 4.09
C ILE A 144 -6.62 5.26 5.30
N GLU A 145 -6.30 6.54 5.44
CA GLU A 145 -6.75 7.35 6.58
C GLU A 145 -8.25 7.64 6.58
N ASP A 146 -8.91 7.60 5.41
CA ASP A 146 -10.36 7.77 5.30
C ASP A 146 -11.09 6.47 5.68
N PHE A 147 -10.43 5.32 5.49
CA PHE A 147 -10.92 4.02 5.94
C PHE A 147 -10.65 3.79 7.44
N ASP A 148 -9.39 3.87 7.85
CA ASP A 148 -8.95 3.67 9.24
C ASP A 148 -7.70 4.51 9.55
N HIS A 149 -7.92 5.59 10.30
CA HIS A 149 -6.86 6.44 10.81
C HIS A 149 -5.85 5.66 11.68
N THR A 150 -6.27 4.60 12.38
CA THR A 150 -5.39 3.78 13.22
C THR A 150 -4.36 3.03 12.37
N LEU A 151 -4.75 2.51 11.21
CA LEU A 151 -3.84 1.86 10.28
C LEU A 151 -2.82 2.86 9.72
N SER A 152 -3.29 4.03 9.29
CA SER A 152 -2.39 5.08 8.78
C SER A 152 -1.33 5.48 9.82
N GLN A 153 -1.74 5.64 11.10
CA GLN A 153 -0.82 5.96 12.19
C GLN A 153 0.10 4.81 12.57
N ALA A 154 -0.34 3.55 12.47
CA ALA A 154 0.52 2.40 12.72
C ALA A 154 1.67 2.35 11.70
N PHE A 155 1.39 2.60 10.43
CA PHE A 155 2.44 2.71 9.42
C PHE A 155 3.35 3.93 9.63
N ASN A 156 2.82 5.08 10.06
CA ASN A 156 3.67 6.22 10.43
C ASN A 156 4.65 5.87 11.55
N GLY A 157 4.16 5.24 12.62
CA GLY A 157 5.00 4.82 13.75
C GLY A 157 6.10 3.86 13.30
N LEU A 158 5.77 2.87 12.46
CA LEU A 158 6.76 1.96 11.88
C LEU A 158 7.79 2.69 10.99
N GLY A 159 7.35 3.69 10.22
CA GLY A 159 8.23 4.52 9.38
C GLY A 159 9.16 5.43 10.20
N GLU A 160 8.68 5.96 11.32
CA GLU A 160 9.50 6.72 12.29
C GLU A 160 10.53 5.82 12.96
N HIS A 161 10.10 4.66 13.45
CA HIS A 161 11.01 3.70 14.07
C HIS A 161 12.09 3.21 13.11
N ARG A 162 11.77 2.96 11.83
CA ARG A 162 12.80 2.66 10.82
C ARG A 162 13.83 3.78 10.71
N GLY A 163 13.41 5.04 10.80
CA GLY A 163 14.31 6.20 10.83
C GLY A 163 15.22 6.21 12.06
N ASP A 164 14.67 5.93 13.23
CA ASP A 164 15.43 5.85 14.48
C ASP A 164 16.46 4.71 14.43
N HIS A 165 16.04 3.52 14.02
CA HIS A 165 16.90 2.34 13.91
C HIS A 165 17.98 2.47 12.84
N ALA A 166 17.73 3.20 11.75
CA ALA A 166 18.71 3.38 10.67
C ALA A 166 19.75 4.48 10.96
N HIS A 167 19.40 5.52 11.72
CA HIS A 167 20.26 6.69 11.93
C HIS A 167 20.91 6.76 13.31
N GLN A 168 20.48 5.96 14.29
CA GLN A 168 20.96 6.03 15.69
C GLN A 168 21.70 4.77 16.13
N ILE A 169 22.79 4.43 15.42
CA ILE A 169 23.70 3.36 15.85
C ILE A 169 24.30 3.75 17.21
N GLY A 170 24.03 2.95 18.25
CA GLY A 170 24.60 3.14 19.60
C GLY A 170 23.63 3.64 20.69
N ILE A 171 22.36 3.91 20.36
CA ILE A 171 21.35 4.25 21.38
C ILE A 171 20.71 2.98 21.95
N LYS A 172 20.59 2.91 23.28
CA LYS A 172 19.86 1.83 23.96
C LYS A 172 18.40 1.84 23.51
N HIS A 173 18.00 0.85 22.73
CA HIS A 173 16.59 0.65 22.41
C HIS A 173 15.80 0.43 23.70
N THR A 174 14.72 1.19 23.86
CA THR A 174 13.84 1.11 25.03
C THR A 174 12.77 0.04 24.87
N ARG A 175 12.66 -0.56 23.68
CA ARG A 175 11.60 -1.50 23.33
C ARG A 175 12.10 -2.94 23.25
N VAL A 176 11.37 -3.81 23.92
CA VAL A 176 11.61 -5.25 23.96
C VAL A 176 10.94 -5.96 22.80
N LYS A 177 11.39 -7.18 22.49
CA LYS A 177 10.85 -8.03 21.41
C LYS A 177 9.32 -8.18 21.46
N SER A 178 8.75 -8.44 22.63
CA SER A 178 7.29 -8.60 22.77
C SER A 178 6.49 -7.36 22.34
N GLY A 179 7.03 -6.16 22.58
CA GLY A 179 6.40 -4.91 22.15
C GLY A 179 6.37 -4.79 20.62
N TRP A 180 7.41 -5.27 19.94
CA TRP A 180 7.48 -5.29 18.49
C TRP A 180 6.56 -6.34 17.87
N LEU A 181 6.51 -7.55 18.44
CA LEU A 181 5.57 -8.59 18.00
C LEU A 181 4.12 -8.12 18.11
N SER A 182 3.75 -7.47 19.22
CA SER A 182 2.41 -6.92 19.40
C SER A 182 2.06 -5.84 18.36
N GLU A 183 3.03 -5.06 17.90
CA GLU A 183 2.80 -4.06 16.85
C GLU A 183 2.65 -4.71 15.47
N VAL A 184 3.46 -5.71 15.16
CA VAL A 184 3.32 -6.48 13.93
C VAL A 184 1.94 -7.13 13.87
N ASP A 185 1.51 -7.78 14.94
CA ASP A 185 0.20 -8.43 14.99
C ASP A 185 -0.94 -7.39 14.87
N LYS A 186 -0.77 -6.19 15.45
CA LYS A 186 -1.70 -5.07 15.26
C LYS A 186 -1.77 -4.64 13.79
N ILE A 187 -0.62 -4.44 13.14
CA ILE A 187 -0.55 -4.04 11.72
C ILE A 187 -1.18 -5.12 10.85
N GLN A 188 -0.90 -6.40 11.08
CA GLN A 188 -1.48 -7.51 10.31
C GLN A 188 -3.01 -7.49 10.34
N ASN A 189 -3.60 -7.32 11.53
CA ASN A 189 -5.06 -7.27 11.68
C ASN A 189 -5.67 -6.07 10.96
N LEU A 190 -5.06 -4.89 11.07
CA LEU A 190 -5.56 -3.68 10.42
C LEU A 190 -5.41 -3.75 8.89
N VAL A 191 -4.30 -4.31 8.41
CA VAL A 191 -4.05 -4.52 6.98
C VAL A 191 -5.05 -5.52 6.39
N LEU A 192 -5.35 -6.61 7.09
CA LEU A 192 -6.37 -7.58 6.66
C LEU A 192 -7.73 -6.89 6.41
N LEU A 193 -8.17 -6.02 7.32
CA LEU A 193 -9.45 -5.31 7.17
C LEU A 193 -9.43 -4.35 5.97
N TYR A 194 -8.33 -3.63 5.78
CA TYR A 194 -8.18 -2.71 4.66
C TYR A 194 -8.09 -3.46 3.32
N ASP A 195 -7.37 -4.59 3.26
CA ASP A 195 -7.25 -5.43 2.07
C ASP A 195 -8.62 -5.93 1.58
N GLN A 196 -9.45 -6.39 2.53
CA GLN A 196 -10.82 -6.83 2.25
C GLN A 196 -11.70 -5.69 1.73
N PHE A 197 -11.57 -4.50 2.33
CA PHE A 197 -12.26 -3.30 1.88
C PHE A 197 -11.87 -2.96 0.43
N VAL A 198 -10.57 -2.95 0.14
CA VAL A 198 -10.04 -2.67 -1.20
C VAL A 198 -10.56 -3.68 -2.22
N CYS A 199 -10.49 -4.99 -1.93
CA CYS A 199 -11.05 -6.02 -2.80
C CYS A 199 -12.55 -5.79 -3.07
N GLY A 200 -13.32 -5.39 -2.05
CA GLY A 200 -14.73 -5.05 -2.21
C GLY A 200 -15.00 -3.86 -3.12
N GLU A 201 -14.13 -2.84 -3.12
CA GLU A 201 -14.26 -1.67 -3.99
C GLU A 201 -13.91 -1.96 -5.45
N ILE A 202 -13.02 -2.92 -5.73
CA ILE A 202 -12.72 -3.33 -7.12
C ILE A 202 -13.94 -4.02 -7.76
N ASP A 203 -14.75 -4.72 -6.96
CA ASP A 203 -15.97 -5.42 -7.41
C ASP A 203 -17.23 -4.53 -7.39
N ARG A 204 -17.12 -3.29 -6.90
CA ARG A 204 -18.24 -2.36 -6.82
C ARG A 204 -18.38 -1.55 -8.12
N PRO A 205 -19.54 -1.60 -8.80
CA PRO A 205 -19.77 -0.79 -10.00
C PRO A 205 -19.83 0.70 -9.62
N LEU A 206 -19.36 1.54 -10.55
CA LEU A 206 -19.59 2.98 -10.49
C LEU A 206 -21.10 3.25 -10.44
N ARG A 207 -21.57 3.92 -9.38
CA ARG A 207 -22.98 4.30 -9.18
C ARG A 207 -23.30 5.64 -9.81
#